data_AF-A0A1V5BA60-F1
#
_entry.id   AF-A0A1V5BA60-F1
#
_cell.length_a   1.000
_cell.length_b   1.000
_cell.length_c   1.000
_cell.angle_alpha   90.00
_cell.angle_beta   90.00
_cell.angle_gamma   90.00
#
_symmetry.space_group_name_H-M   'P 1'
#
loop_
_entity.id
_entity.type
_entity.pdbx_description
1 polymer ?
#
loop_
_entity_poly.entity_id
_entity_poly.type
_entity_poly.pdbx_seq_one_letter_code
_entity_poly.pdbx_strand_id
1 'polypeptide(L)' 'MIDKARVCSSQKEDLSIEHFIELIGKRIQDCDAWERKLCSQGNLKEAEKIRKSKLKMMKSLGELQRCQLLRKR' A
#
# COMPACT_ATOMS: atom_id res chain seq x y z
N MET A 1 -37.51 -2.72 10.42
CA MET A 1 -36.35 -3.53 10.01
C MET A 1 -35.28 -2.58 9.53
N ILE A 2 -34.10 -2.55 10.17
CA ILE A 2 -32.98 -1.72 9.71
C ILE A 2 -32.44 -2.35 8.43
N ASP A 3 -32.53 -1.60 7.34
CA ASP A 3 -32.04 -2.00 6.03
C ASP A 3 -30.51 -2.11 6.09
N LYS A 4 -30.00 -3.34 6.30
CA LYS A 4 -28.57 -3.63 6.44
C LYS A 4 -27.76 -3.27 5.19
N ALA A 5 -28.41 -3.00 4.05
CA ALA A 5 -27.74 -2.52 2.84
C ALA A 5 -27.21 -1.09 2.97
N ARG A 6 -27.79 -0.26 3.86
CA ARG A 6 -27.37 1.14 4.05
C ARG A 6 -26.10 1.29 4.89
N VAL A 7 -25.73 0.28 5.68
CA VAL A 7 -24.54 0.35 6.57
C VAL A 7 -23.22 0.19 5.79
N CYS A 8 -23.27 -0.28 4.53
CA CYS A 8 -22.09 -0.38 3.65
C CYS A 8 -21.98 0.83 2.69
N SER A 9 -22.60 1.95 3.05
CA SER A 9 -22.37 3.25 2.40
C SER A 9 -21.47 4.13 3.27
N SER A 10 -20.39 3.55 3.80
CA SER A 10 -19.27 4.37 4.26
C SER A 10 -18.83 5.16 3.04
N GLN A 11 -18.89 6.48 3.13
CA GLN A 11 -18.48 7.41 2.08
C GLN A 11 -17.21 6.84 1.44
N LYS A 12 -17.33 6.35 0.21
CA LYS A 12 -16.17 6.11 -0.61
C LYS A 12 -15.64 7.51 -0.84
N GLU A 13 -14.77 7.99 0.04
CA GLU A 13 -13.85 9.04 -0.33
C GLU A 13 -13.28 8.54 -1.65
N ASP A 14 -13.58 9.25 -2.74
CA ASP A 14 -12.97 9.00 -4.04
C ASP A 14 -11.50 9.36 -3.89
N LEU A 15 -10.76 8.47 -3.20
CA LEU A 15 -9.34 8.59 -3.01
C LEU A 15 -8.77 8.53 -4.42
N SER A 16 -8.23 9.67 -4.86
CA SER A 16 -7.67 9.78 -6.18
C SER A 16 -6.54 8.76 -6.34
N ILE A 17 -6.26 8.38 -7.59
CA ILE A 17 -5.13 7.50 -7.89
C ILE A 17 -3.82 8.09 -7.32
N GLU A 18 -3.71 9.42 -7.29
CA GLU A 18 -2.58 10.14 -6.70
C GLU A 18 -2.49 9.91 -5.19
N HIS A 19 -3.62 9.93 -4.48
CA HIS A 19 -3.66 9.64 -3.05
C HIS A 19 -3.27 8.17 -2.76
N PHE A 20 -3.73 7.23 -3.58
CA PHE A 20 -3.29 5.83 -3.45
C PHE A 20 -1.78 5.66 -3.69
N ILE A 21 -1.23 6.36 -4.68
CA ILE A 21 0.21 6.37 -4.96
C ILE A 21 0.99 6.89 -3.73
N GLU A 22 0.52 7.98 -3.11
CA GLU A 22 1.14 8.55 -1.91
C GLU A 22 1.09 7.58 -0.72
N LEU A 23 -0.08 6.99 -0.44
CA LEU A 23 -0.25 6.03 0.65
C LEU A 23 0.66 4.81 0.50
N ILE A 24 0.75 4.25 -0.72
CA ILE A 24 1.63 3.11 -1.01
C ILE A 24 3.09 3.53 -0.86
N GLY A 25 3.46 4.73 -1.34
CA GLY A 25 4.81 5.28 -1.18
C GLY A 25 5.24 5.39 0.28
N LYS A 26 4.39 5.97 1.12
CA LYS A 26 4.63 6.07 2.58
C LYS A 26 4.77 4.69 3.22
N ARG A 27 3.90 3.75 2.84
CA ARG A 27 3.95 2.37 3.37
C ARG A 27 5.22 1.62 3.00
N ILE A 28 5.78 1.87 1.81
CA ILE A 28 7.07 1.31 1.39
C ILE A 28 8.20 1.82 2.30
N GLN A 29 8.21 3.12 2.61
CA GLN A 29 9.20 3.72 3.52
C GLN A 29 9.10 3.13 4.94
N ASP A 30 7.88 2.94 5.45
CA ASP A 30 7.65 2.27 6.73
C ASP A 30 8.20 0.85 6.73
N CYS A 31 7.98 0.09 5.65
CA CYS A 31 8.54 -1.25 5.50
C CYS A 31 10.08 -1.27 5.49
N ASP A 32 10.72 -0.29 4.84
CA ASP A 32 12.19 -0.17 4.87
C ASP A 32 12.71 0.08 6.29
N ALA A 33 12.08 1.00 7.03
CA ALA A 33 12.44 1.28 8.41
C ALA A 33 12.26 0.04 9.31
N TRP A 34 11.15 -0.68 9.11
CA TRP A 34 10.84 -1.89 9.87
C TRP A 34 11.78 -3.05 9.54
N GLU A 35 12.13 -3.23 8.27
CA GLU A 35 13.12 -4.21 7.83
C GLU A 35 14.47 -3.97 8.51
N ARG A 36 14.98 -2.72 8.49
CA ARG A 36 16.23 -2.35 9.17
C ARG A 36 16.17 -2.63 10.67
N LYS A 37 15.06 -2.29 11.31
CA LYS A 37 14.84 -2.56 12.74
C LYS A 37 14.91 -4.06 13.03
N LEU A 38 14.20 -4.89 12.25
CA LEU A 38 14.21 -6.34 12.44
C LEU A 38 15.58 -6.96 12.19
N CYS A 39 16.32 -6.49 11.18
CA CYS A 39 17.71 -6.88 10.95
C CYS A 39 18.60 -6.55 12.15
N SER A 40 18.48 -5.34 12.72
CA SER A 40 19.25 -4.93 13.91
C SER A 40 18.93 -5.75 15.16
N GLN A 41 17.72 -6.30 15.24
CA GLN A 41 17.27 -7.18 16.32
C GLN A 41 17.62 -8.66 16.08
N GLY A 42 18.29 -8.99 14.96
CA GLY A 42 18.60 -10.36 14.56
C GLY A 42 17.40 -11.17 14.05
N ASN A 43 16.22 -10.54 13.90
CA ASN A 43 15.00 -11.20 13.43
C ASN A 43 14.93 -11.22 11.90
N LEU A 44 15.83 -12.00 11.28
CA LEU A 44 15.97 -12.08 9.83
C LEU A 44 14.74 -12.67 9.12
N LYS A 45 14.05 -13.62 9.77
CA LYS A 45 12.85 -14.26 9.19
C LYS A 45 11.71 -13.25 9.03
N GLU A 46 11.50 -12.40 10.01
CA GLU A 46 10.46 -11.37 9.93
C GLU A 46 10.90 -10.23 8.99
N ALA A 47 12.18 -9.85 9.00
CA ALA A 47 12.73 -8.88 8.05
C ALA A 47 12.49 -9.31 6.59
N GLU A 48 12.69 -10.61 6.28
CA GLU A 48 12.42 -11.18 4.96
C GLU A 48 10.92 -11.08 4.58
N LYS A 49 10.00 -11.30 5.52
CA LYS A 49 8.56 -11.14 5.25
C LYS A 49 8.18 -9.70 4.94
N ILE A 50 8.76 -8.75 5.67
CA ILE A 50 8.57 -7.31 5.42
C ILE A 50 9.12 -6.95 4.04
N ARG A 51 10.32 -7.43 3.68
CA ARG A 51 10.91 -7.22 2.36
C ARG A 51 10.05 -7.76 1.23
N LYS A 52 9.53 -8.98 1.35
CA LYS A 52 8.61 -9.58 0.37
C LYS A 52 7.33 -8.77 0.21
N SER A 53 6.77 -8.29 1.31
CA SER A 53 5.57 -7.43 1.30
C SER A 53 5.85 -6.09 0.60
N LYS A 54 6.99 -5.46 0.92
CA LYS A 54 7.48 -4.24 0.26
C LYS A 54 7.57 -4.42 -1.27
N LEU A 55 8.18 -5.51 -1.73
CA LEU A 55 8.32 -5.80 -3.15
C LEU A 55 6.97 -5.94 -3.87
N LYS A 56 5.98 -6.58 -3.23
CA LYS A 56 4.62 -6.67 -3.78
C LYS A 56 3.99 -5.29 -3.93
N MET A 57 4.11 -4.44 -2.92
CA MET A 57 3.60 -3.07 -2.96
C MET A 57 4.29 -2.22 -4.03
N MET A 58 5.61 -2.34 -4.19
CA MET A 58 6.36 -1.66 -5.26
C MET A 58 5.87 -2.07 -6.66
N LYS A 59 5.56 -3.36 -6.86
CA LYS A 59 4.99 -3.83 -8.13
C LYS A 59 3.62 -3.20 -8.40
N SER A 60 2.74 -3.21 -7.41
CA SER A 60 1.42 -2.58 -7.51
C SER A 60 1.51 -1.06 -7.74
N LEU A 61 2.48 -0.39 -7.10
CA LEU A 61 2.74 1.03 -7.33
C LEU A 61 3.13 1.31 -8.79
N GLY A 62 4.03 0.50 -9.35
CA GLY A 62 4.44 0.63 -10.75
C GLY A 62 3.33 0.31 -11.75
N GLU A 63 2.37 -0.55 -11.39
CA GLU A 63 1.16 -0.79 -12.18
C GLU A 63 0.20 0.40 -12.12
N LEU A 64 -0.04 0.96 -10.93
CA LEU A 64 -0.87 2.16 -10.75
C LEU A 64 -0.33 3.37 -11.50
N GLN A 65 0.98 3.61 -11.43
CA GLN A 65 1.64 4.69 -12.18
C GLN A 65 1.51 4.50 -13.69
N ARG A 66 1.62 3.26 -14.20
CA ARG A 66 1.38 2.94 -15.61
C ARG A 66 -0.06 3.23 -16.02
N CYS A 67 -1.05 2.81 -15.21
CA CYS A 67 -2.45 3.12 -15.47
C CYS A 67 -2.71 4.64 -15.48
N GLN A 68 -2.08 5.40 -14.58
CA GLN A 68 -2.19 6.85 -14.55
C GLN A 68 -1.60 7.50 -15.82
N LEU A 69 -0.44 7.03 -16.29
CA LEU A 69 0.19 7.52 -17.51
C LEU A 69 -0.65 7.24 -18.77
N LEU A 70 -1.25 6.05 -18.86
CA LEU A 70 -2.11 5.69 -19.99
C LEU A 70 -3.41 6.51 -20.03
N ARG A 71 -3.95 6.93 -18.88
CA ARG A 71 -5.14 7.80 -18.82
C ARG A 71 -4.88 9.27 -19.18
N LYS A 72 -3.60 9.69 -19.22
CA LYS A 72 -3.20 11.06 -19.58
C LYS A 72 -2.86 11.23 -21.07
N ARG A 73 -2.92 10.16 -21.87
CA ARG A 73 -2.83 10.19 -23.36
C ARG A 73 -4.22 10.24 -23.97
#